data_AF-A0A7X7VW24-F1
#
_entry.id   AF-A0A7X7VW24-F1
#
_cell.length_a   1.000
_cell.length_b   1.000
_cell.length_c   1.000
_cell.angle_alpha   90.00
_cell.angle_beta   90.00
_cell.angle_gamma   90.00
#
_symmetry.space_group_name_H-M   'P 1'
#
loop_
_entity.id
_entity.type
_entity.pdbx_description
1 polymer ?
#
loop_
_entity_poly.entity_id
_entity_poly.type
_entity_poly.pdbx_seq_one_letter_code
_entity_poly.pdbx_strand_id
1 'polypeptide(L)' 'GEVPVFWACGVTPQAALMASKPPFAITHAPGHMFICDPRDSDYAVF' A
#
# COMPACT_ATOMS: atom_id res chain seq x y z
N GLY A 1 -12.44 -24.61 -10.14
CA GLY A 1 -12.83 -23.35 -9.48
C GLY A 1 -11.59 -22.71 -8.90
N GLU A 2 -11.59 -21.40 -8.74
CA GLU A 2 -10.49 -20.65 -8.11
C GLU A 2 -10.78 -20.42 -6.63
N VAL A 3 -9.73 -20.30 -5.81
CA VAL A 3 -9.84 -20.00 -4.37
C VAL A 3 -9.36 -18.56 -4.13
N PRO A 4 -10.17 -17.68 -3.53
CA PRO A 4 -9.75 -16.32 -3.24
C PRO A 4 -8.71 -16.29 -2.12
N VAL A 5 -7.66 -15.49 -2.29
CA VAL A 5 -6.61 -15.27 -1.28
C VAL A 5 -6.42 -13.77 -1.08
N PHE A 6 -6.06 -13.37 0.15
CA PHE A 6 -6.02 -11.98 0.58
C PHE A 6 -4.67 -11.66 1.23
N TRP A 7 -4.14 -10.46 0.96
CA TRP A 7 -2.91 -9.94 1.56
C TRP A 7 -3.09 -8.52 2.08
N ALA A 8 -2.30 -8.15 3.08
CA ALA A 8 -2.18 -6.76 3.49
C ALA A 8 -1.67 -5.91 2.32
N CYS A 9 -2.19 -4.70 2.19
CA CYS A 9 -1.83 -3.78 1.12
C CYS A 9 -1.42 -2.41 1.68
N GLY A 10 -0.53 -1.72 0.96
CA GLY A 10 -0.07 -0.36 1.25
C GLY A 10 -1.16 0.72 1.20
N VAL A 11 -2.41 0.38 0.88
CA VAL A 11 -3.57 1.29 0.94
C VAL A 11 -4.27 1.31 2.30
N THR A 12 -3.90 0.44 3.24
CA THR A 12 -4.43 0.45 4.62
C THR A 12 -4.30 1.84 5.29
N PRO A 13 -3.17 2.57 5.15
CA PRO A 13 -3.06 3.95 5.63
C PRO A 13 -4.08 4.91 5.01
N GLN A 14 -4.45 4.75 3.74
CA GLN A 14 -5.47 5.59 3.10
C GLN A 14 -6.83 5.39 3.77
N ALA A 15 -7.21 4.15 4.05
CA ALA A 15 -8.44 3.84 4.78
C ALA A 15 -8.42 4.45 6.20
N ALA A 16 -7.28 4.37 6.89
CA ALA A 16 -7.11 4.96 8.22
C ALA A 16 -7.20 6.50 8.21
N LEU A 17 -6.65 7.16 7.18
CA LEU A 17 -6.78 8.61 6.98
C LEU A 17 -8.25 9.02 6.81
N MET A 18 -9.00 8.29 5.99
CA MET A 18 -10.43 8.57 5.78
C MET A 18 -11.26 8.39 7.05
N ALA A 19 -10.93 7.41 7.88
CA ALA A 19 -11.62 7.15 9.14
C ALA A 19 -11.31 8.20 10.23
N SER A 20 -10.04 8.60 10.35
CA SER A 20 -9.57 9.54 11.39
C SER A 20 -9.71 11.02 11.01
N LYS A 21 -9.87 11.34 9.72
CA LYS A 21 -10.14 12.68 9.18
C LYS A 21 -9.13 13.74 9.64
N PRO A 22 -7.82 13.58 9.35
CA PRO A 22 -6.88 14.66 9.57
C PRO A 22 -7.27 15.87 8.72
N PRO A 23 -6.89 17.10 9.13
CA PRO A 23 -7.21 18.31 8.37
C PRO A 23 -6.57 18.32 6.98
N PHE A 24 -5.49 17.57 6.78
CA PHE A 24 -4.79 17.45 5.50
C PHE A 24 -3.95 16.17 5.45
N ALA A 25 -3.85 15.54 4.27
CA ALA A 25 -2.95 14.44 3.99
C ALA A 25 -2.62 14.38 2.49
N ILE A 26 -1.45 13.85 2.13
CA ILE A 26 -1.03 13.59 0.74
C ILE A 26 -0.75 12.10 0.59
N THR A 27 -1.27 11.49 -0.48
CA THR A 27 -1.05 10.08 -0.79
C THR A 27 -0.92 9.88 -2.31
N HIS A 28 -0.45 8.71 -2.73
CA HIS A 28 -0.48 8.33 -4.14
C HIS A 28 -1.88 7.84 -4.54
N ALA A 29 -2.23 7.99 -5.81
CA ALA A 29 -3.44 7.39 -6.37
C ALA A 29 -3.24 5.87 -6.58
N PRO A 30 -4.27 5.01 -6.41
CA PRO A 30 -4.16 3.59 -6.69
C PRO A 30 -3.64 3.30 -8.11
N GLY A 31 -2.64 2.44 -8.23
CA GLY A 31 -1.97 2.16 -9.51
C GLY A 31 -0.88 3.17 -9.92
N HIS A 32 -0.67 4.23 -9.13
CA HIS A 32 0.36 5.26 -9.37
C HIS A 32 1.39 5.30 -8.23
N MET A 33 2.05 4.17 -7.97
CA MET A 33 3.07 4.08 -6.90
C MET A 33 4.34 4.86 -7.24
N PHE A 34 5.12 5.20 -6.21
CA PHE A 34 6.49 5.69 -6.36
C PHE A 34 7.44 4.52 -6.63
N ILE A 35 8.17 4.57 -7.73
CA ILE A 35 9.16 3.55 -8.11
C ILE A 35 10.51 3.94 -7.51
N CYS A 36 11.06 3.08 -6.66
CA CYS A 36 12.33 3.29 -5.97
C CYS A 36 13.47 2.49 -6.61
N ASP A 37 14.71 2.83 -6.25
CA ASP A 37 15.92 2.12 -6.71
C ASP A 37 16.11 0.70 -6.13
N PRO A 38 15.81 0.43 -4.83
CA PRO A 38 15.98 -0.90 -4.26
C PRO A 38 15.12 -1.95 -4.96
N ARG A 39 15.67 -3.14 -5.11
CA ARG A 39 14.95 -4.29 -5.66
C ARG A 39 14.16 -4.97 -4.55
N ASP A 40 13.07 -5.64 -4.91
CA ASP A 40 12.30 -6.45 -3.97
C ASP A 40 13.17 -7.47 -3.21
N SER A 41 14.13 -8.08 -3.91
CA SER A 41 15.11 -9.02 -3.35
C SER A 41 15.98 -8.44 -2.23
N ASP A 42 16.12 -7.11 -2.17
CA ASP A 42 16.94 -6.46 -1.15
C ASP A 42 16.24 -6.46 0.22
N TYR A 43 14.91 -6.64 0.24
CA TYR A 43 14.08 -6.68 1.44
C TYR A 43 13.42 -8.03 1.72
N ALA A 44 13.47 -8.96 0.76
CA ALA A 44 12.91 -10.27 0.94
C ALA A 44 13.68 -11.03 2.04
N VAL A 45 12.97 -11.43 3.09
CA VAL A 45 13.53 -12.21 4.20
C VAL A 45 13.14 -13.67 3.94
N PHE A 46 14.10 -14.47 3.46
CA PHE A 46 13.97 -15.91 3.28
C PHE A 46 14.78 -16.66 4.35
#